data_AF-A0A1H9J081-F1
#
_entry.id   AF-A0A1H9J081-F1
#
_cell.length_a   1.000
_cell.length_b   1.000
_cell.length_c   1.000
_cell.angle_alpha   90.00
_cell.angle_beta   90.00
_cell.angle_gamma   90.00
#
_symmetry.space_group_name_H-M   'P 1'
#
loop_
_entity.id
_entity.type
_entity.pdbx_description
1 polymer ?
#
loop_
_entity_poly.entity_id
_entity_poly.type
_entity_poly.pdbx_seq_one_letter_code
_entity_poly.pdbx_strand_id
1 'polypeptide(L)'
;MELKKDYFDRLEDAITPMKALKFFEVEEMFNNRLNRIRLMKTVPTFIVLEPVTYTYEPEITAFNNWKKINIDGKLGLDHEFTHNGLEKLLTAAEAMTKAEGVTVTNFATSKASIMEKADMLQKNWKSLKHADYAREAFTMTADLLSDIANSERFEANESWIKQLKERAKAIRPEVKLTDQADEVHAFFNTAEYIVNDLVEQANSYTK
;
A
#
# COMPACT_ATOMS: atom_id res chain seq x y z
N MET A 1 -26.75 9.93 -18.64
CA MET A 1 -26.50 10.60 -17.34
C MET A 1 -27.77 10.77 -16.53
N GLU A 2 -28.91 11.11 -17.13
CA GLU A 2 -30.19 11.33 -16.40
C GLU A 2 -30.66 10.10 -15.60
N LEU A 3 -30.61 8.89 -16.16
CA LEU A 3 -31.00 7.65 -15.46
C LEU A 3 -30.20 7.35 -14.18
N LYS A 4 -28.89 7.68 -14.14
CA LYS A 4 -28.06 7.48 -12.94
C LYS A 4 -28.38 8.51 -11.86
N LYS A 5 -28.65 9.75 -12.27
CA LYS A 5 -29.07 10.83 -11.37
C LYS A 5 -30.42 10.52 -10.73
N ASP A 6 -31.41 10.13 -11.52
CA ASP A 6 -32.75 9.76 -11.01
C ASP A 6 -32.71 8.52 -10.11
N TYR A 7 -31.74 7.63 -10.31
CA TYR A 7 -31.51 6.50 -9.41
C TYR A 7 -30.82 6.93 -8.12
N PHE A 8 -29.84 7.84 -8.20
CA PHE A 8 -29.16 8.42 -7.05
C PHE A 8 -30.15 9.16 -6.13
N ASP A 9 -30.95 10.06 -6.69
CA ASP A 9 -31.91 10.87 -5.93
C ASP A 9 -32.88 9.98 -5.14
N ARG A 10 -33.39 8.90 -5.76
CA ARG A 10 -34.26 7.92 -5.09
C ARG A 10 -33.56 7.05 -4.04
N LEU A 11 -32.26 6.77 -4.24
CA LEU A 11 -31.48 5.96 -3.32
C LEU A 11 -31.06 6.79 -2.09
N GLU A 12 -30.70 8.06 -2.31
CA GLU A 12 -30.38 9.03 -1.27
C GLU A 12 -31.51 9.13 -0.24
N ASP A 13 -32.75 9.25 -0.72
CA ASP A 13 -33.96 9.31 0.10
C ASP A 13 -34.15 8.07 0.99
N ALA A 14 -33.62 6.92 0.58
CA ALA A 14 -33.81 5.64 1.28
C ALA A 14 -32.67 5.29 2.25
N ILE A 15 -31.41 5.60 1.91
CA ILE A 15 -30.23 5.10 2.64
C ILE A 15 -29.25 6.19 3.07
N THR A 16 -29.59 7.48 2.93
CA THR A 16 -28.75 8.68 3.14
C THR A 16 -27.78 8.94 1.98
N PRO A 17 -27.45 10.20 1.68
CA PRO A 17 -26.58 10.55 0.56
C PRO A 17 -25.20 9.88 0.61
N MET A 18 -24.61 9.73 1.79
CA MET A 18 -23.29 9.12 1.93
C MET A 18 -23.29 7.63 1.57
N LYS A 19 -24.34 6.88 1.94
CA LYS A 19 -24.44 5.47 1.55
C LYS A 19 -24.80 5.31 0.08
N ALA A 20 -25.60 6.23 -0.46
CA ALA A 20 -25.88 6.27 -1.89
C ALA A 20 -24.59 6.52 -2.69
N LEU A 21 -23.78 7.51 -2.31
CA LEU A 21 -22.48 7.78 -2.93
C LEU A 21 -21.58 6.52 -2.93
N LYS A 22 -21.41 5.89 -1.77
CA LYS A 22 -20.63 4.66 -1.62
C LYS A 22 -21.16 3.51 -2.48
N PHE A 23 -22.47 3.40 -2.66
CA PHE A 23 -23.07 2.40 -3.55
C PHE A 23 -22.67 2.63 -5.01
N PHE A 24 -22.72 3.87 -5.50
CA PHE A 24 -22.32 4.18 -6.87
C PHE A 24 -20.82 4.03 -7.11
N GLU A 25 -19.98 4.38 -6.13
CA GLU A 25 -18.54 4.11 -6.17
C GLU A 25 -18.28 2.60 -6.33
N VAL A 26 -18.93 1.77 -5.51
CA VAL A 26 -18.83 0.30 -5.59
C VAL A 26 -19.33 -0.22 -6.96
N GLU A 27 -20.47 0.27 -7.45
CA GLU A 27 -21.02 -0.10 -8.76
C GLU A 27 -20.03 0.23 -9.90
N GLU A 28 -19.39 1.40 -9.84
CA GLU A 28 -18.39 1.83 -10.82
C GLU A 28 -17.16 0.92 -10.80
N MET A 29 -16.66 0.56 -9.61
CA MET A 29 -15.55 -0.39 -9.45
C MET A 29 -15.88 -1.76 -10.05
N PHE A 30 -17.10 -2.27 -9.82
CA PHE A 30 -17.57 -3.51 -10.44
C PHE A 30 -17.62 -3.42 -11.97
N ASN A 31 -18.18 -2.33 -12.50
CA ASN A 31 -18.30 -2.12 -13.93
C ASN A 31 -16.92 -2.02 -14.60
N ASN A 32 -15.97 -1.32 -13.98
CA ASN A 32 -14.59 -1.21 -14.46
C ASN A 32 -13.93 -2.61 -14.51
N ARG A 33 -14.12 -3.43 -13.47
CA ARG A 33 -13.59 -4.80 -13.45
C ARG A 33 -14.28 -5.73 -14.48
N LEU A 34 -15.59 -5.65 -14.64
CA LEU A 34 -16.35 -6.44 -15.62
C LEU A 34 -15.97 -6.10 -17.06
N ASN A 35 -15.83 -4.81 -17.38
CA ASN A 35 -15.39 -4.38 -18.70
C ASN A 35 -13.97 -4.86 -19.02
N ARG A 36 -13.09 -4.97 -18.02
CA ARG A 36 -11.75 -5.53 -18.16
C ARG A 36 -11.74 -7.04 -18.46
N ILE A 37 -12.54 -7.83 -17.75
CA ILE A 37 -12.69 -9.28 -18.06
C ILE A 37 -13.19 -9.47 -19.49
N ARG A 38 -14.14 -8.63 -19.93
CA ARG A 38 -14.66 -8.68 -21.31
C ARG A 38 -13.60 -8.39 -22.37
N LEU A 39 -12.51 -7.69 -22.04
CA LEU A 39 -11.38 -7.49 -22.94
C LEU A 39 -10.38 -8.67 -22.93
N MET A 40 -10.30 -9.44 -21.84
CA MET A 40 -9.45 -10.65 -21.75
C MET A 40 -10.08 -11.90 -22.41
N LYS A 41 -10.79 -11.73 -23.54
CA LYS A 41 -11.41 -12.83 -24.28
C LYS A 41 -10.41 -13.93 -24.62
N THR A 42 -10.44 -15.06 -23.93
CA THR A 42 -10.39 -16.44 -24.49
C THR A 42 -10.42 -17.59 -23.47
N VAL A 43 -10.81 -17.39 -22.19
CA VAL A 43 -11.00 -18.54 -21.28
C VAL A 43 -12.22 -18.33 -20.38
N PRO A 44 -13.16 -19.29 -20.29
CA PRO A 44 -14.24 -19.24 -19.31
C PRO A 44 -13.64 -19.52 -17.93
N THR A 45 -13.26 -18.48 -17.20
CA THR A 45 -12.88 -18.55 -15.80
C THR A 45 -13.98 -17.95 -14.94
N PHE A 46 -14.36 -18.64 -13.85
CA PHE A 46 -15.15 -18.03 -12.78
C PHE A 46 -14.25 -17.00 -12.09
N ILE A 47 -14.47 -15.72 -12.39
CA ILE A 47 -13.77 -14.63 -11.72
C ILE A 47 -14.74 -14.04 -10.70
N VAL A 48 -14.40 -14.20 -9.42
CA VAL A 48 -15.08 -13.49 -8.33
C VAL A 48 -14.56 -12.06 -8.34
N LEU A 49 -15.41 -11.11 -8.72
CA LEU A 49 -15.10 -9.69 -8.65
C LEU A 49 -15.54 -9.16 -7.29
N GLU A 50 -14.61 -8.92 -6.38
CA GLU A 50 -14.89 -8.22 -5.12
C GLU A 50 -14.30 -6.80 -5.17
N PRO A 51 -15.07 -5.73 -4.94
CA PRO A 51 -14.55 -4.35 -4.99
C PRO A 51 -13.32 -4.15 -4.09
N VAL A 52 -12.46 -3.17 -4.39
CA VAL A 52 -11.31 -2.84 -3.50
C VAL A 52 -11.77 -2.52 -2.07
N THR A 53 -12.94 -1.89 -1.94
CA THR A 53 -13.67 -1.62 -0.69
C THR A 53 -13.93 -2.88 0.17
N TYR A 54 -13.95 -4.06 -0.43
CA TYR A 54 -14.17 -5.35 0.26
C TYR A 54 -12.96 -6.28 0.26
N THR A 55 -11.88 -5.94 -0.44
CA THR A 55 -10.71 -6.83 -0.60
C THR A 55 -9.49 -6.36 0.19
N TYR A 56 -9.09 -5.09 0.09
CA TYR A 56 -7.89 -4.59 0.78
C TYR A 56 -7.93 -3.11 1.20
N GLU A 57 -9.07 -2.42 1.03
CA GLU A 57 -9.27 -1.07 1.57
C GLU A 57 -9.03 -0.98 3.09
N PRO A 58 -9.40 -1.96 3.94
CA PRO A 58 -9.10 -1.92 5.38
C PRO A 58 -7.60 -1.83 5.67
N GLU A 59 -6.78 -2.58 4.94
CA GLU A 59 -5.33 -2.63 5.11
C GLU A 59 -4.66 -1.33 4.63
N ILE A 60 -5.12 -0.78 3.50
CA ILE A 60 -4.68 0.52 2.99
C ILE A 60 -5.04 1.63 3.99
N THR A 61 -6.28 1.62 4.48
CA THR A 61 -6.76 2.57 5.49
C THR A 61 -5.98 2.43 6.80
N ALA A 62 -5.66 1.20 7.22
CA ALA A 62 -4.87 0.96 8.41
C ALA A 62 -3.45 1.55 8.28
N PHE A 63 -2.81 1.40 7.12
CA PHE A 63 -1.50 2.00 6.85
C PHE A 63 -1.57 3.54 6.82
N ASN A 64 -2.49 4.12 6.05
CA ASN A 64 -2.65 5.56 5.93
C ASN A 64 -3.01 6.22 7.28
N ASN A 65 -3.91 5.59 8.06
CA ASN A 65 -4.27 6.10 9.39
C ASN A 65 -3.12 5.98 10.40
N TRP A 66 -2.40 4.86 10.40
CA TRP A 66 -1.23 4.71 11.25
C TRP A 66 -0.21 5.83 10.98
N LYS A 67 0.09 6.10 9.70
CA LYS A 67 1.01 7.17 9.35
C LYS A 67 0.49 8.54 9.78
N LYS A 68 -0.80 8.83 9.56
CA LYS A 68 -1.41 10.13 9.92
C LYS A 68 -1.37 10.39 11.43
N ILE A 69 -1.55 9.36 12.24
CA ILE A 69 -1.61 9.48 13.70
C ILE A 69 -0.22 9.62 14.33
N ASN A 70 0.80 8.97 13.74
CA ASN A 70 2.09 8.78 14.43
C ASN A 70 3.27 9.57 13.83
N ILE A 71 3.03 10.47 12.86
CA ILE A 71 4.11 11.27 12.21
C ILE A 71 4.51 12.52 13.02
N ASP A 72 4.08 12.62 14.28
CA ASP A 72 4.23 13.76 15.19
C ASP A 72 5.66 13.96 15.76
N GLY A 73 6.66 13.44 15.05
CA GLY A 73 7.96 14.12 14.94
C GLY A 73 9.12 13.53 15.73
N LYS A 74 8.98 12.37 16.37
CA LYS A 74 10.12 11.66 16.99
C LYS A 74 9.96 10.15 16.89
N LEU A 75 11.03 9.46 16.55
CA LEU A 75 11.09 8.01 16.70
C LEU A 75 11.44 7.65 18.14
N GLY A 76 10.59 6.83 18.75
CA GLY A 76 10.84 6.26 20.07
C GLY A 76 12.06 5.34 20.09
N LEU A 77 12.63 5.13 21.28
CA LEU A 77 13.73 4.18 21.51
C LEU A 77 13.29 2.71 21.32
N ASP A 78 11.99 2.47 21.38
CA ASP A 78 11.35 1.18 21.10
C ASP A 78 11.22 0.88 19.60
N HIS A 79 11.42 1.89 18.74
CA HIS A 79 11.24 1.80 17.29
C HIS A 79 9.87 1.23 16.87
N GLU A 80 8.85 1.41 17.71
CA GLU A 80 7.49 0.91 17.46
C GLU A 80 6.92 1.52 16.17
N PHE A 81 7.19 2.80 15.93
CA PHE A 81 6.82 3.48 14.69
C PHE A 81 7.33 2.71 13.47
N THR A 82 8.64 2.50 13.36
CA THR A 82 9.25 1.86 12.18
C THR A 82 8.76 0.42 12.01
N HIS A 83 8.65 -0.33 13.10
CA HIS A 83 8.14 -1.69 13.09
C HIS A 83 6.69 -1.76 12.58
N ASN A 84 5.78 -1.01 13.22
CA ASN A 84 4.35 -1.05 12.89
C ASN A 84 4.07 -0.49 11.49
N GLY A 85 4.87 0.49 11.03
CA GLY A 85 4.79 1.01 9.67
C GLY A 85 5.11 -0.04 8.62
N LEU A 86 6.18 -0.81 8.82
CA LEU A 86 6.56 -1.91 7.94
C LEU A 86 5.50 -3.01 7.93
N GLU A 87 5.00 -3.41 9.10
CA GLU A 87 3.95 -4.43 9.20
C GLU A 87 2.71 -4.04 8.40
N LYS A 88 2.22 -2.81 8.59
CA LYS A 88 1.00 -2.31 7.92
C LYS A 88 1.20 -2.16 6.41
N LEU A 89 2.34 -1.63 5.99
CA LEU A 89 2.69 -1.49 4.58
C LEU A 89 2.76 -2.86 3.88
N LEU A 90 3.43 -3.84 4.49
CA LEU A 90 3.55 -5.19 3.91
C LEU A 90 2.23 -5.96 3.93
N THR A 91 1.37 -5.69 4.91
CA THR A 91 0.02 -6.25 4.96
C THR A 91 -0.86 -5.68 3.86
N ALA A 92 -0.80 -4.37 3.62
CA ALA A 92 -1.48 -3.73 2.50
C ALA A 92 -0.97 -4.23 1.14
N ALA A 93 0.35 -4.35 0.97
CA ALA A 93 0.95 -4.88 -0.25
C ALA A 93 0.55 -6.35 -0.52
N GLU A 94 0.49 -7.19 0.53
CA GLU A 94 0.06 -8.58 0.40
C GLU A 94 -1.42 -8.68 0.01
N ALA A 95 -2.28 -7.90 0.65
CA ALA A 95 -3.70 -7.89 0.35
C ALA A 95 -3.98 -7.40 -1.09
N MET A 96 -3.28 -6.33 -1.52
CA MET A 96 -3.34 -5.83 -2.89
C MET A 96 -2.90 -6.87 -3.91
N THR A 97 -1.73 -7.50 -3.72
CA THR A 97 -1.22 -8.51 -4.67
C THR A 97 -2.15 -9.70 -4.82
N LYS A 98 -2.74 -10.18 -3.72
CA LYS A 98 -3.76 -11.25 -3.74
C LYS A 98 -5.02 -10.84 -4.49
N ALA A 99 -5.54 -9.64 -4.21
CA ALA A 99 -6.80 -9.18 -4.80
C ALA A 99 -6.68 -8.83 -6.28
N GLU A 100 -5.54 -8.28 -6.70
CA GLU A 100 -5.29 -7.86 -8.08
C GLU A 100 -4.64 -8.96 -8.95
N GLY A 101 -4.36 -10.14 -8.37
CA GLY A 101 -3.75 -11.27 -9.08
C GLY A 101 -2.30 -11.01 -9.49
N VAL A 102 -1.61 -10.10 -8.79
CA VAL A 102 -0.21 -9.75 -9.07
C VAL A 102 0.71 -10.79 -8.44
N THR A 103 1.54 -11.41 -9.28
CA THR A 103 2.52 -12.40 -8.83
C THR A 103 3.87 -11.74 -8.63
N VAL A 104 4.34 -11.70 -7.39
CA VAL A 104 5.68 -11.25 -7.03
C VAL A 104 6.52 -12.45 -6.60
N THR A 105 7.66 -12.63 -7.23
CA THR A 105 8.58 -13.74 -6.91
C THR A 105 9.04 -13.63 -5.46
N ASN A 106 8.95 -14.73 -4.72
CA ASN A 106 9.37 -14.84 -3.32
C ASN A 106 8.71 -13.85 -2.35
N PHE A 107 7.53 -13.29 -2.66
CA PHE A 107 6.85 -12.29 -1.82
C PHE A 107 6.83 -12.67 -0.33
N ALA A 108 6.38 -13.89 -0.01
CA ALA A 108 6.27 -14.35 1.37
C ALA A 108 7.64 -14.42 2.09
N THR A 109 8.70 -14.81 1.37
CA THR A 109 10.05 -14.87 1.93
C THR A 109 10.63 -13.47 2.13
N SER A 110 10.41 -12.57 1.18
CA SER A 110 10.80 -11.16 1.29
C SER A 110 10.09 -10.47 2.45
N LYS A 111 8.76 -10.66 2.58
CA LYS A 111 7.96 -10.16 3.70
C LYS A 111 8.49 -10.67 5.04
N ALA A 112 8.73 -11.98 5.17
CA ALA A 112 9.26 -12.56 6.40
C ALA A 112 10.64 -11.99 6.76
N SER A 113 11.52 -11.83 5.77
CA SER A 113 12.85 -11.28 5.98
C SER A 113 12.81 -9.80 6.40
N ILE A 114 11.91 -9.01 5.81
CA ILE A 114 11.71 -7.61 6.20
C ILE A 114 11.21 -7.52 7.65
N MET A 115 10.22 -8.36 8.01
CA MET A 115 9.69 -8.39 9.38
C MET A 115 10.72 -8.88 10.39
N GLU A 116 11.60 -9.83 10.03
CA GLU A 116 12.71 -10.21 10.90
C GLU A 116 13.62 -9.00 11.21
N LYS A 117 13.93 -8.16 10.20
CA LYS A 117 14.69 -6.92 10.43
C LYS A 117 13.92 -5.92 11.29
N ALA A 118 12.61 -5.80 11.08
CA ALA A 118 11.75 -4.94 11.89
C ALA A 118 11.75 -5.39 13.37
N ASP A 119 11.64 -6.70 13.63
CA ASP A 119 11.69 -7.27 14.99
C ASP A 119 13.02 -6.95 15.67
N MET A 120 14.13 -6.97 14.92
CA MET A 120 15.45 -6.64 15.44
C MET A 120 15.56 -5.18 15.92
N LEU A 121 14.69 -4.28 15.47
CA LEU A 121 14.63 -2.90 15.97
C LEU A 121 14.11 -2.83 17.42
N GLN A 122 13.26 -3.78 17.82
CA GLN A 122 12.62 -3.77 19.15
C GLN A 122 13.40 -4.55 20.22
N LYS A 123 14.35 -5.39 19.82
CA LYS A 123 15.04 -6.33 20.74
C LYS A 123 16.01 -5.66 21.71
N ASN A 124 16.83 -4.71 21.25
CA ASN A 124 17.84 -4.10 22.11
C ASN A 124 17.98 -2.61 21.83
N TRP A 125 17.22 -1.79 22.56
CA TRP A 125 17.23 -0.32 22.47
C TRP A 125 18.62 0.34 22.56
N LYS A 126 19.65 -0.34 23.11
CA LYS A 126 21.04 0.16 23.16
C LYS A 126 21.88 -0.15 21.92
N SER A 127 21.36 -0.98 21.02
CA SER A 127 22.09 -1.39 19.82
C SER A 127 22.23 -0.24 18.84
N LEU A 128 23.45 -0.01 18.35
CA LEU A 128 23.69 0.94 17.27
C LEU A 128 23.30 0.37 15.89
N LYS A 129 22.95 -0.93 15.81
CA LYS A 129 22.58 -1.60 14.56
C LYS A 129 21.14 -1.33 14.09
N HIS A 130 20.37 -0.54 14.83
CA HIS A 130 18.97 -0.28 14.43
C HIS A 130 18.88 0.47 13.11
N ALA A 131 19.83 1.36 12.82
CA ALA A 131 19.91 2.01 11.52
C ALA A 131 20.25 1.02 10.40
N ASP A 132 21.13 0.04 10.65
CA ASP A 132 21.42 -1.05 9.70
C ASP A 132 20.16 -1.86 9.38
N TYR A 133 19.46 -2.34 10.41
CA TYR A 133 18.26 -3.15 10.23
C TYR A 133 17.14 -2.37 9.53
N ALA A 134 16.94 -1.09 9.88
CA ALA A 134 15.96 -0.25 9.20
C ALA A 134 16.33 -0.02 7.73
N ARG A 135 17.60 0.25 7.43
CA ARG A 135 18.08 0.40 6.05
C ARG A 135 17.87 -0.86 5.23
N GLU A 136 18.22 -2.03 5.78
CA GLU A 136 18.00 -3.33 5.13
C GLU A 136 16.50 -3.56 4.89
N ALA A 137 15.66 -3.39 5.91
CA ALA A 137 14.21 -3.53 5.81
C ALA A 137 13.61 -2.60 4.74
N PHE A 138 14.00 -1.32 4.73
CA PHE A 138 13.50 -0.33 3.79
C PHE A 138 13.97 -0.60 2.36
N THR A 139 15.21 -1.07 2.18
CA THR A 139 15.72 -1.43 0.85
C THR A 139 14.93 -2.60 0.29
N MET A 140 14.75 -3.66 1.07
CA MET A 140 13.97 -4.82 0.67
C MET A 140 12.49 -4.48 0.41
N THR A 141 11.92 -3.58 1.22
CA THR A 141 10.55 -3.09 1.02
C THR A 141 10.42 -2.28 -0.27
N ALA A 142 11.41 -1.43 -0.58
CA ALA A 142 11.42 -0.65 -1.81
C ALA A 142 11.53 -1.54 -3.05
N ASP A 143 12.34 -2.60 -3.00
CA ASP A 143 12.43 -3.59 -4.07
C ASP A 143 11.11 -4.37 -4.20
N LEU A 144 10.49 -4.77 -3.09
CA LEU A 144 9.19 -5.44 -3.11
C LEU A 144 8.09 -4.57 -3.76
N LEU A 145 7.98 -3.30 -3.37
CA LEU A 145 7.01 -2.36 -3.96
C LEU A 145 7.34 -2.07 -5.44
N SER A 146 8.63 -2.02 -5.80
CA SER A 146 9.08 -1.92 -7.18
C SER A 146 8.60 -3.12 -8.01
N ASP A 147 8.69 -4.34 -7.48
CA ASP A 147 8.25 -5.55 -8.19
C ASP A 147 6.73 -5.56 -8.39
N ILE A 148 5.97 -5.09 -7.41
CA ILE A 148 4.50 -4.94 -7.54
C ILE A 148 4.19 -3.91 -8.63
N ALA A 149 4.78 -2.72 -8.55
CA ALA A 149 4.51 -1.62 -9.47
C ALA A 149 4.90 -1.93 -10.92
N ASN A 150 5.90 -2.80 -11.14
CA ASN A 150 6.33 -3.23 -12.47
C ASN A 150 5.55 -4.44 -13.01
N SER A 151 4.56 -4.95 -12.29
CA SER A 151 3.70 -6.01 -12.82
C SER A 151 2.84 -5.50 -13.97
N GLU A 152 2.39 -6.40 -14.85
CA GLU A 152 1.51 -6.07 -15.99
C GLU A 152 0.18 -5.39 -15.58
N ARG A 153 -0.15 -5.42 -14.28
CA ARG A 153 -1.35 -4.82 -13.72
C ARG A 153 -1.28 -3.29 -13.61
N PHE A 154 -0.08 -2.73 -13.53
CA PHE A 154 0.16 -1.33 -13.17
C PHE A 154 1.14 -0.66 -14.13
N GLU A 155 1.10 0.67 -14.14
CA GLU A 155 2.09 1.52 -14.80
C GLU A 155 2.99 2.12 -13.71
N ALA A 156 4.23 1.63 -13.64
CA ALA A 156 5.17 2.06 -12.63
C ALA A 156 5.54 3.54 -12.79
N ASN A 157 5.36 4.33 -11.72
CA ASN A 157 5.95 5.66 -11.64
C ASN A 157 7.43 5.55 -11.23
N GLU A 158 8.30 5.42 -12.22
CA GLU A 158 9.76 5.24 -12.04
C GLU A 158 10.41 6.33 -11.18
N SER A 159 9.88 7.55 -11.21
CA SER A 159 10.38 8.65 -10.37
C SER A 159 10.13 8.37 -8.88
N TRP A 160 8.92 7.91 -8.54
CA TRP A 160 8.59 7.58 -7.15
C TRP A 160 9.32 6.32 -6.67
N ILE A 161 9.45 5.30 -7.52
CA ILE A 161 10.22 4.08 -7.19
C ILE A 161 11.69 4.42 -6.93
N LYS A 162 12.30 5.24 -7.79
CA LYS A 162 13.67 5.71 -7.59
C LYS A 162 13.81 6.48 -6.27
N GLN A 163 12.90 7.42 -6.01
CA GLN A 163 12.90 8.18 -4.76
C GLN A 163 12.77 7.27 -3.54
N LEU A 164 11.90 6.26 -3.56
CA LEU A 164 11.75 5.32 -2.45
C LEU A 164 13.07 4.58 -2.14
N LYS A 165 13.75 4.10 -3.20
CA LYS A 165 15.07 3.45 -3.06
C LYS A 165 16.14 4.41 -2.55
N GLU A 166 16.09 5.67 -2.95
CA GLU A 166 16.99 6.72 -2.43
C GLU A 166 16.73 7.01 -0.95
N ARG A 167 15.46 7.09 -0.52
CA ARG A 167 15.09 7.25 0.91
C ARG A 167 15.56 6.08 1.76
N ALA A 168 15.41 4.85 1.28
CA ALA A 168 15.95 3.69 1.98
C ALA A 168 17.48 3.80 2.18
N LYS A 169 18.21 4.24 1.15
CA LYS A 169 19.68 4.40 1.18
C LYS A 169 20.14 5.61 2.00
N ALA A 170 19.28 6.60 2.23
CA ALA A 170 19.58 7.79 3.02
C ALA A 170 19.71 7.48 4.52
N ILE A 171 19.14 6.36 4.99
CA ILE A 171 19.38 5.86 6.35
C ILE A 171 20.85 5.51 6.50
N ARG A 172 21.53 6.22 7.38
CA ARG A 172 22.96 6.09 7.67
C ARG A 172 23.19 5.10 8.82
N PRO A 173 23.84 3.95 8.58
CA PRO A 173 24.26 2.98 9.60
C PRO A 173 24.94 3.57 10.83
N GLU A 174 25.78 4.58 10.62
CA GLU A 174 26.64 5.18 11.63
C GLU A 174 25.93 6.20 12.54
N VAL A 175 24.66 6.52 12.24
CA VAL A 175 23.83 7.44 13.01
C VAL A 175 22.70 6.67 13.69
N LYS A 176 22.36 7.01 14.93
CA LYS A 176 21.23 6.37 15.62
C LYS A 176 19.96 6.56 14.81
N LEU A 177 19.14 5.52 14.71
CA LEU A 177 17.88 5.60 13.98
C LEU A 177 16.94 6.67 14.56
N THR A 178 16.96 6.89 15.88
CA THR A 178 16.18 7.95 16.54
C THR A 178 16.55 9.35 16.07
N ASP A 179 17.77 9.55 15.60
CA ASP A 179 18.28 10.84 15.12
C ASP A 179 18.05 11.02 13.60
N GLN A 180 17.36 10.05 12.97
CA GLN A 180 17.06 9.99 11.54
C GLN A 180 15.56 9.89 11.27
N ALA A 181 14.74 10.45 12.18
CA ALA A 181 13.29 10.45 12.08
C ALA A 181 12.78 10.98 10.73
N ASP A 182 13.40 12.05 10.22
CA ASP A 182 13.02 12.66 8.95
C ASP A 182 13.17 11.70 7.77
N GLU A 183 14.23 10.89 7.73
CA GLU A 183 14.46 9.93 6.65
C GLU A 183 13.49 8.75 6.73
N VAL A 184 13.18 8.31 7.95
CA VAL A 184 12.16 7.27 8.19
C VAL A 184 10.77 7.77 7.76
N HIS A 185 10.40 8.99 8.14
CA HIS A 185 9.14 9.60 7.71
C HIS A 185 9.09 9.81 6.19
N ALA A 186 10.18 10.28 5.59
CA ALA A 186 10.28 10.47 4.15
C ALA A 186 10.09 9.14 3.39
N PHE A 187 10.68 8.04 3.89
CA PHE A 187 10.46 6.71 3.32
C PHE A 187 8.97 6.32 3.32
N PHE A 188 8.30 6.41 4.47
CA PHE A 188 6.89 6.04 4.56
C PHE A 188 5.96 6.99 3.78
N ASN A 189 6.28 8.28 3.69
CA ASN A 189 5.56 9.23 2.84
C ASN A 189 5.63 8.80 1.37
N THR A 190 6.83 8.46 0.88
CA THR A 190 6.98 8.00 -0.51
C THR A 190 6.27 6.66 -0.74
N ALA A 191 6.33 5.74 0.23
CA ALA A 191 5.61 4.47 0.15
C ALA A 191 4.08 4.66 0.11
N GLU A 192 3.54 5.59 0.89
CA GLU A 192 2.12 5.98 0.87
C GLU A 192 1.70 6.49 -0.51
N TYR A 193 2.49 7.36 -1.15
CA TYR A 193 2.20 7.81 -2.50
C TYR A 193 2.15 6.65 -3.50
N ILE A 194 3.15 5.77 -3.48
CA ILE A 194 3.21 4.62 -4.40
C ILE A 194 2.01 3.70 -4.18
N VAL A 195 1.74 3.31 -2.94
CA VAL A 195 0.65 2.38 -2.64
C VAL A 195 -0.71 2.97 -3.04
N ASN A 196 -0.96 4.24 -2.72
CA ASN A 196 -2.22 4.89 -3.08
C ASN A 196 -2.36 5.10 -4.60
N ASP A 197 -1.27 5.39 -5.31
CA ASP A 197 -1.24 5.45 -6.78
C ASP A 197 -1.60 4.08 -7.39
N LEU A 198 -1.03 2.99 -6.88
CA LEU A 198 -1.40 1.63 -7.32
C LEU A 198 -2.86 1.30 -7.00
N VAL A 199 -3.41 1.76 -5.86
CA VAL A 199 -4.84 1.62 -5.56
C VAL A 199 -5.69 2.42 -6.54
N GLU A 200 -5.29 3.64 -6.87
CA GLU A 200 -5.99 4.47 -7.84
C GLU A 200 -5.97 3.84 -9.22
N GLN A 201 -4.83 3.32 -9.69
CA GLN A 201 -4.73 2.53 -10.92
C GLN A 201 -5.53 1.22 -10.83
N ALA A 202 -5.69 0.65 -9.63
CA ALA A 202 -6.51 -0.53 -9.44
C ALA A 202 -8.01 -0.23 -9.66
N ASN A 203 -8.44 0.97 -9.25
CA ASN A 203 -9.82 1.45 -9.30
C ASN A 203 -10.19 2.16 -10.62
N SER A 204 -9.23 2.85 -11.23
CA SER A 204 -9.40 3.62 -12.45
C SER A 204 -9.13 2.77 -13.69
N TYR A 205 -9.80 3.13 -14.79
CA TYR A 205 -9.51 2.61 -16.11
C TYR A 205 -8.50 3.56 -16.75
N THR A 206 -7.20 3.29 -16.64
CA THR A 206 -6.21 4.05 -17.41
C THR A 206 -5.07 3.15 -17.84
N LYS A 207 -5.01 2.95 -19.16
CA LYS A 207 -3.78 2.87 -19.95
C LYS A 207 -3.54 4.26 -20.54
#